data_AF-U7NRJ9-F1
#
_entry.id   AF-U7NRJ9-F1
#
_cell.length_a   1.000
_cell.length_b   1.000
_cell.length_c   1.000
_cell.angle_alpha   90.00
_cell.angle_beta   90.00
_cell.angle_gamma   90.00
#
_symmetry.space_group_name_H-M   'P 1'
#
loop_
_entity.id
_entity.type
_entity.pdbx_description
1 polymer ?
#
loop_
_entity_poly.entity_id
_entity_poly.type
_entity_poly.pdbx_seq_one_letter_code
_entity_poly.pdbx_strand_id
1 'polypeptide(L)'
;MTAIGFEKSKAFYYENGFYLTSDPKRLHKLISHYELYKKIIDLPGEVVEFGVFKGASLIRFATFRECLETFSSRKIFGFDAFGDFPVPNDGVQSDPKNSYRNSLKLQAKAFQNLN
;
A
#
# COMPACT_ATOMS: atom_id res chain seq x y z
N MET A 1 9.11 23.76 4.96
CA MET A 1 7.99 22.96 5.50
C MET A 1 8.35 21.48 5.38
N THR A 2 8.27 20.75 6.49
CA THR A 2 8.56 19.31 6.56
C THR A 2 7.25 18.52 6.48
N ALA A 3 7.22 17.45 5.70
CA ALA A 3 6.10 16.52 5.60
C ALA A 3 6.61 15.10 5.90
N ILE A 4 6.17 14.51 7.01
CA ILE A 4 6.50 13.12 7.40
C ILE A 4 8.03 12.87 7.37
N GLY A 5 8.81 13.81 7.90
CA GLY A 5 10.27 13.72 7.92
C GLY A 5 10.98 14.12 6.61
N PHE A 6 10.25 14.49 5.55
CA PHE A 6 10.83 14.97 4.29
C PHE A 6 10.71 16.48 4.13
N GLU A 7 11.81 17.12 3.72
CA GLU A 7 11.86 18.55 3.42
C GLU A 7 11.43 18.86 1.99
N LYS A 8 10.37 19.65 1.79
CA LYS A 8 9.87 19.98 0.44
C LYS A 8 10.92 20.61 -0.49
N SER A 9 11.88 21.37 0.04
CA SER A 9 12.98 21.98 -0.73
C SER A 9 13.93 20.96 -1.36
N LYS A 10 13.93 19.70 -0.88
CA LYS A 10 14.78 18.61 -1.37
C LYS A 10 14.05 17.64 -2.32
N ALA A 11 12.89 18.02 -2.86
CA ALA A 11 12.04 17.15 -3.69
C ALA A 11 12.82 16.45 -4.82
N PHE A 12 13.59 17.19 -5.62
CA PHE A 12 14.39 16.62 -6.71
C PHE A 12 15.46 15.64 -6.23
N TYR A 13 16.06 15.89 -5.06
CA TYR A 13 17.03 14.96 -4.47
C TYR A 13 16.36 13.64 -4.09
N TYR A 14 15.16 13.67 -3.51
CA TYR A 14 14.41 12.46 -3.17
C TYR A 14 13.91 11.71 -4.40
N GLU A 15 13.45 12.42 -5.43
CA GLU A 15 13.02 11.82 -6.69
C GLU A 15 14.17 11.09 -7.39
N ASN A 16 15.30 11.78 -7.60
CA ASN A 16 16.49 11.19 -8.20
C ASN A 16 17.04 10.05 -7.33
N GLY A 17 17.04 10.22 -6.00
CA GLY A 17 17.45 9.18 -5.06
C GLY A 17 16.58 7.93 -5.16
N PHE A 18 15.27 8.09 -5.31
CA PHE A 18 14.34 6.97 -5.52
C PHE A 18 14.67 6.23 -6.82
N TYR A 19 14.80 6.93 -7.94
CA TYR A 19 15.10 6.28 -9.23
C TYR A 19 16.49 5.64 -9.27
N LEU A 20 17.48 6.25 -8.63
CA LEU A 20 18.86 5.76 -8.63
C LEU A 20 19.06 4.53 -7.73
N THR A 21 18.37 4.47 -6.59
CA THR A 21 18.69 3.50 -5.52
C THR A 21 17.61 2.43 -5.30
N SER A 22 16.40 2.62 -5.82
CA SER A 22 15.31 1.67 -5.57
C SER A 22 15.43 0.40 -6.42
N ASP A 23 15.03 -0.74 -5.85
CA ASP A 23 14.89 -2.00 -6.60
C ASP A 23 13.82 -1.83 -7.70
N PRO A 24 14.04 -2.31 -8.94
CA PRO A 24 13.08 -2.21 -10.05
C PRO A 24 11.65 -2.69 -9.72
N LYS A 25 11.50 -3.63 -8.78
CA LYS A 25 10.19 -4.08 -8.27
C LYS A 25 9.35 -2.94 -7.70
N ARG A 26 9.96 -1.85 -7.23
CA ARG A 26 9.23 -0.65 -6.78
C ARG A 26 8.49 0.01 -7.93
N LEU A 27 9.12 0.13 -9.08
CA LEU A 27 8.50 0.67 -10.28
C LEU A 27 7.45 -0.29 -10.84
N HIS A 28 7.71 -1.61 -10.82
CA HIS A 28 6.70 -2.60 -11.21
C HIS A 28 5.42 -2.46 -10.38
N LYS A 29 5.53 -2.32 -9.05
CA LYS A 29 4.37 -2.09 -8.17
C LYS A 29 3.61 -0.80 -8.50
N LEU A 30 4.34 0.26 -8.85
CA LEU A 30 3.73 1.52 -9.27
C LEU A 30 2.90 1.33 -10.54
N ILE A 31 3.48 0.71 -11.57
CA ILE A 31 2.81 0.45 -12.86
C ILE A 31 1.59 -0.46 -12.65
N SER A 32 1.74 -1.54 -11.87
CA SER A 32 0.62 -2.44 -11.57
C SER A 32 -0.53 -1.74 -10.85
N HIS A 33 -0.23 -0.87 -9.87
CA HIS A 33 -1.29 -0.10 -9.19
C HIS A 33 -1.95 0.91 -10.14
N TYR A 34 -1.21 1.53 -11.06
CA TYR A 34 -1.76 2.46 -12.04
C TYR A 34 -2.71 1.76 -13.00
N GLU A 35 -2.31 0.60 -13.55
CA GLU A 35 -3.18 -0.22 -14.41
C GLU A 35 -4.40 -0.78 -13.66
N LEU A 36 -4.25 -1.11 -12.37
CA LEU A 36 -5.39 -1.46 -11.53
C LEU A 36 -6.36 -0.28 -11.35
N TYR A 37 -5.83 0.91 -11.08
CA TYR A 37 -6.65 2.11 -10.89
C TYR A 37 -7.43 2.47 -12.17
N LYS A 38 -6.81 2.34 -13.34
CA LYS A 38 -7.48 2.57 -14.63
C LYS A 38 -8.73 1.71 -14.83
N LYS A 39 -8.75 0.49 -14.28
CA LYS A 39 -9.90 -0.42 -14.39
C LYS A 39 -11.13 0.03 -13.59
N ILE A 40 -10.98 1.00 -12.67
CA ILE A 40 -12.06 1.42 -11.77
C ILE A 40 -12.54 2.86 -12.02
N ILE A 41 -11.99 3.57 -13.01
CA ILE A 41 -12.33 4.98 -13.31
C ILE A 41 -13.83 5.14 -13.53
N ASP A 42 -14.43 4.30 -14.37
CA ASP A 42 -15.86 4.37 -14.73
C ASP A 42 -16.78 3.66 -13.71
N LEU A 43 -16.24 3.17 -12.60
CA LEU A 43 -17.00 2.45 -11.57
C LEU A 43 -17.27 3.36 -10.36
N PRO A 44 -18.54 3.44 -9.90
CA PRO A 44 -18.86 4.16 -8.67
C PRO A 44 -18.29 3.40 -7.47
N GLY A 45 -17.72 4.14 -6.51
CA GLY A 45 -17.25 3.57 -5.26
C GLY A 45 -15.92 4.15 -4.78
N GLU A 46 -15.47 3.62 -3.64
CA GLU A 46 -14.33 4.11 -2.87
C GLU A 46 -13.15 3.13 -2.94
N VAL A 47 -11.93 3.63 -2.75
CA VAL A 47 -10.74 2.77 -2.65
C VAL A 47 -10.49 2.44 -1.18
N VAL A 48 -10.33 1.17 -0.87
CA VAL A 48 -10.00 0.69 0.48
C VAL A 48 -8.72 -0.15 0.43
N GLU A 49 -7.73 0.21 1.24
CA GLU A 49 -6.48 -0.52 1.42
C GLU A 49 -6.39 -1.11 2.83
N PHE A 50 -6.11 -2.42 2.92
CA PHE A 50 -5.88 -3.13 4.18
C PHE A 50 -4.39 -3.51 4.28
N GLY A 51 -3.68 -2.92 5.25
CA GLY A 51 -2.23 -3.00 5.40
C GLY A 51 -1.51 -1.86 4.65
N VAL A 52 -1.57 -0.65 5.22
CA VAL A 52 -1.03 0.59 4.63
C VAL A 52 0.49 0.72 4.86
N PHE A 53 1.02 0.11 5.92
CA PHE A 53 2.41 0.19 6.36
C PHE A 53 2.91 1.64 6.45
N LYS A 54 3.85 2.03 5.57
CA LYS A 54 4.41 3.39 5.50
C LYS A 54 3.66 4.33 4.55
N GLY A 55 2.47 3.95 4.05
CA GLY A 55 1.58 4.82 3.27
C GLY A 55 1.95 5.02 1.80
N ALA A 56 2.98 4.36 1.28
CA ALA A 56 3.44 4.59 -0.10
C ALA A 56 2.40 4.24 -1.17
N SER A 57 1.62 3.19 -0.98
CA SER A 57 0.53 2.78 -1.88
C SER A 57 -0.67 3.72 -1.79
N LEU A 58 -1.04 4.14 -0.58
CA LEU A 58 -2.09 5.13 -0.35
C LEU A 58 -1.79 6.45 -1.08
N ILE A 59 -0.55 6.94 -0.97
CA ILE A 59 -0.09 8.13 -1.69
C ILE A 59 -0.20 7.92 -3.21
N ARG A 60 0.22 6.75 -3.72
CA ARG A 60 0.08 6.43 -5.16
C ARG A 60 -1.38 6.49 -5.60
N PHE A 61 -2.31 5.90 -4.87
CA PHE A 61 -3.73 5.95 -5.23
C PHE A 61 -4.28 7.38 -5.19
N ALA A 62 -3.89 8.19 -4.21
CA ALA A 62 -4.26 9.60 -4.16
C ALA A 62 -3.71 10.40 -5.35
N THR A 63 -2.46 10.13 -5.76
CA THR A 63 -1.86 10.72 -6.95
C THR A 63 -2.57 10.26 -8.22
N PHE A 64 -2.89 8.98 -8.37
CA PHE A 64 -3.58 8.47 -9.56
C PHE A 64 -4.98 9.04 -9.70
N ARG A 65 -5.71 9.21 -8.59
CA ARG A 65 -6.99 9.92 -8.57
C ARG A 65 -6.85 11.35 -9.13
N GLU A 66 -5.81 12.07 -8.72
CA GLU A 66 -5.54 13.42 -9.22
C GLU A 66 -5.14 13.41 -10.71
N CYS A 67 -4.39 12.41 -11.16
CA CYS A 67 -3.94 12.32 -12.56
C CYS A 67 -5.03 11.88 -13.53
N LEU A 68 -5.96 11.02 -13.10
CA LEU A 68 -6.92 10.34 -13.97
C LEU A 68 -8.36 10.81 -13.79
N GLU A 69 -8.66 11.47 -12.68
CA GLU A 69 -10.00 11.93 -12.33
C GLU A 69 -9.93 13.35 -11.73
N THR A 70 -10.53 13.58 -10.56
CA THR A 70 -10.46 14.83 -9.81
C THR A 70 -10.19 14.54 -8.33
N PHE A 71 -9.69 15.53 -7.59
CA PHE A 71 -9.43 15.41 -6.16
C PHE A 71 -10.62 14.89 -5.33
N SER A 72 -11.85 15.18 -5.73
CA SER A 72 -13.07 14.79 -5.01
C SER A 72 -13.80 13.57 -5.59
N SER A 73 -13.27 12.92 -6.63
CA SER A 73 -13.97 11.83 -7.33
C SER A 73 -14.27 10.61 -6.45
N ARG A 74 -13.35 10.26 -5.54
CA ARG A 74 -13.53 9.16 -4.59
C ARG A 74 -12.65 9.33 -3.35
N LYS A 75 -13.12 8.85 -2.21
CA LYS A 75 -12.39 8.70 -0.96
C LYS A 75 -11.46 7.49 -1.03
N ILE A 76 -10.36 7.60 -0.30
CA ILE A 76 -9.35 6.55 -0.19
C ILE A 76 -9.16 6.27 1.31
N PHE A 77 -9.54 5.07 1.74
CA PHE A 77 -9.45 4.64 3.12
C PHE A 77 -8.29 3.67 3.31
N GLY A 78 -7.47 3.91 4.33
CA GLY A 78 -6.37 3.04 4.71
C GLY A 78 -6.59 2.46 6.10
N PHE A 79 -6.61 1.13 6.19
CA PHE A 79 -6.74 0.39 7.44
C PHE A 79 -5.42 -0.33 7.74
N ASP A 80 -4.89 -0.16 8.94
CA ASP A 80 -3.71 -0.87 9.44
C ASP A 80 -3.83 -1.04 10.96
N ALA A 81 -3.05 -1.95 11.55
CA ALA A 81 -2.90 -2.04 12.99
C ALA A 81 -2.16 -0.82 13.57
N PHE A 82 -1.34 -0.15 12.75
CA PHE A 82 -0.52 1.01 13.15
C PHE A 82 0.36 0.74 14.39
N GLY A 83 0.75 -0.53 14.56
CA GLY A 83 1.51 -1.05 15.69
C GLY A 83 1.86 -2.51 15.43
N ASP A 84 2.02 -3.28 16.49
CA ASP A 84 2.27 -4.72 16.35
C ASP A 84 1.06 -5.44 15.77
N PHE A 85 1.32 -6.46 14.96
CA PHE A 85 0.24 -7.32 14.46
C PHE A 85 -0.44 -8.02 15.64
N PRO A 86 -1.78 -8.10 15.65
CA PRO A 86 -2.50 -8.80 16.70
C PRO A 86 -2.08 -10.28 16.71
N VAL A 87 -1.69 -10.77 17.89
CA VAL A 87 -1.38 -12.17 18.11
C VAL A 87 -2.68 -12.91 18.43
N PRO A 88 -3.04 -13.98 17.71
CA PRO A 88 -4.19 -14.81 18.06
C PRO A 88 -4.04 -15.38 19.46
N ASN A 89 -5.11 -15.34 20.26
CA ASN A 89 -5.12 -15.88 21.62
C ASN A 89 -5.50 -17.38 21.61
N ASP A 90 -5.07 -18.12 20.59
CA ASP A 90 -5.41 -19.52 20.32
C ASP A 90 -4.32 -20.51 20.82
N GLY A 91 -3.36 -20.03 21.61
CA GLY A 91 -2.27 -20.83 22.16
C GLY A 91 -1.15 -21.14 21.16
N VAL A 92 -1.22 -20.63 19.93
CA VAL A 92 -0.13 -20.76 18.95
C VAL A 92 0.90 -19.65 19.19
N GLN A 93 2.07 -20.00 19.75
CA GLN A 93 3.16 -19.05 19.91
C GLN A 93 3.57 -18.47 18.56
N SER A 94 3.31 -17.18 18.36
CA SER A 94 3.79 -16.44 17.19
C SER A 94 5.29 -16.18 17.36
N ASP A 95 6.12 -16.89 16.60
CA ASP A 95 7.52 -16.51 16.41
C ASP A 95 7.56 -15.12 15.72
N PRO A 96 8.13 -14.07 16.35
CA PRO A 96 8.17 -12.72 15.80
C PRO A 96 8.80 -12.64 14.41
N LYS A 97 9.74 -13.55 14.09
CA LYS A 97 10.38 -13.61 12.77
C LYS A 97 9.52 -14.29 11.70
N ASN A 98 8.45 -14.97 12.10
CA ASN A 98 7.64 -15.83 11.22
C ASN A 98 6.18 -15.37 11.09
N SER A 99 5.75 -14.34 11.84
CA SER A 99 4.39 -13.79 11.77
C SER A 99 3.95 -13.41 10.34
N TYR A 100 4.81 -12.73 9.58
CA TYR A 100 4.55 -12.38 8.17
C TYR A 100 4.48 -13.58 7.22
N ARG A 101 5.29 -14.63 7.45
CA ARG A 101 5.24 -15.84 6.61
C ARG A 101 4.01 -16.67 6.93
N ASN A 102 3.60 -16.68 8.20
CA ASN A 102 2.40 -17.37 8.64
C ASN A 102 1.13 -16.67 8.14
N SER A 103 1.07 -15.33 8.12
CA SER A 103 -0.06 -14.60 7.54
C SER A 103 -0.18 -14.80 6.02
N LEU A 104 0.94 -14.83 5.29
CA LEU A 104 0.95 -15.15 3.85
C LEU A 104 0.49 -16.59 3.57
N LYS A 105 0.88 -17.56 4.41
CA LYS A 105 0.39 -18.94 4.31
C LYS A 105 -1.10 -19.05 4.64
N LEU A 106 -1.58 -18.28 5.61
CA LEU A 106 -3.00 -18.26 5.99
C LEU A 106 -3.86 -17.64 4.90
N GLN A 107 -3.42 -16.51 4.31
CA GLN A 107 -4.07 -15.90 3.15
C GLN A 107 -4.07 -16.84 1.94
N ALA A 108 -2.94 -17.48 1.62
CA ALA A 108 -2.86 -18.45 0.52
C ALA A 108 -3.82 -19.64 0.72
N LYS A 109 -3.97 -20.14 1.95
CA LYS A 109 -4.97 -21.18 2.29
C LYS A 109 -6.40 -20.68 2.16
N ALA A 110 -6.70 -19.47 2.60
CA ALA A 110 -8.04 -18.89 2.48
C ALA A 110 -8.46 -18.74 1.00
N PHE A 111 -7.54 -18.37 0.12
CA PHE A 111 -7.79 -18.31 -1.33
C PHE A 111 -7.95 -19.68 -1.99
N GLN A 112 -7.28 -20.73 -1.49
CA GLN A 112 -7.45 -22.09 -2.00
C GLN A 112 -8.81 -22.72 -1.63
N ASN A 113 -9.42 -22.28 -0.53
CA ASN A 113 -10.71 -22.80 -0.05
C ASN A 113 -11.92 -22.04 -0.63
N LEU A 114 -11.69 -21.09 -1.54
CA LEU A 114 -12.73 -20.29 -2.21
C LEU A 114 -12.99 -20.73 -3.66
N ASN A 115 -12.46 -21.89 -4.08
CA ASN A 115 -12.77 -22.55 -5.35
C ASN A 115 -13.29 -23.96 -5.12
#